data_AF-A0A8J5MF12-F1
#
_entry.id   AF-A0A8J5MF12-F1
#
_cell.length_a   1.000
_cell.length_b   1.000
_cell.length_c   1.000
_cell.angle_alpha   90.00
_cell.angle_beta   90.00
_cell.angle_gamma   90.00
#
_symmetry.space_group_name_H-M   'P 1'
#
loop_
_entity.id
_entity.type
_entity.pdbx_description
1 polymer ?
#
loop_
_entity_poly.entity_id
_entity_poly.type
_entity_poly.pdbx_seq_one_letter_code
_entity_poly.pdbx_strand_id
1 'polypeptide(L)'
;MCLSKRDLNQNQRHRTFRFAAFDLPDEMVALVAKCACTCHFHSAICPATLKRSTANSKLPTMKGFLAGAITAATFAVASAGEYCGQWDWAKSTQYTVYNNLWNMNAAASGSQCTGVDKISGSTIGWHTSYTWTGGAATEVKSYSNAALIFTPKQIKNIKTIPTKMKYSYSYSSGTFVADVSYDLFTSSTAGGSNEYEIMIWLAAYGGAGPISSTGKAIATVTIGSNSFKLYKGPNGSTTVYSFVATKTITNFSADLLDFFTYLVKYQAFPSIQFLITLEAGTEPFVGTNAKMTVSSYSAAVN
;
A
#
# COMPACT_ATOMS: atom_id res chain seq x y z
N MET A 1 48.66 -21.74 -3.64
CA MET A 1 48.72 -20.76 -2.53
C MET A 1 47.38 -20.02 -2.52
N CYS A 2 46.58 -20.18 -1.47
CA CYS A 2 45.22 -19.61 -1.32
C CYS A 2 45.27 -18.17 -0.80
N LEU A 3 44.47 -17.25 -1.38
CA LEU A 3 43.91 -16.04 -0.76
C LEU A 3 42.58 -15.74 -1.50
N SER A 4 41.41 -16.05 -0.92
CA SER A 4 40.55 -15.26 -0.01
C SER A 4 39.48 -14.43 -0.74
N LYS A 5 38.23 -14.95 -0.74
CA LYS A 5 36.99 -14.24 -1.10
C LYS A 5 36.61 -13.27 0.01
N ARG A 6 37.01 -12.00 -0.11
CA ARG A 6 36.34 -10.82 0.44
C ARG A 6 36.48 -9.73 -0.63
N ASP A 7 35.45 -8.90 -0.82
CA ASP A 7 35.38 -7.76 -1.75
C ASP A 7 34.49 -7.91 -3.01
N LEU A 8 33.32 -8.56 -2.90
CA LEU A 8 32.25 -8.44 -3.90
C LEU A 8 30.86 -8.28 -3.26
N ASN A 9 30.69 -7.35 -2.31
CA ASN A 9 29.35 -7.10 -1.77
C ASN A 9 29.06 -5.65 -1.34
N GLN A 10 29.50 -4.65 -2.13
CA GLN A 10 29.20 -3.24 -1.85
C GLN A 10 28.60 -2.42 -2.99
N ASN A 11 28.16 -3.01 -4.12
CA ASN A 11 27.77 -2.19 -5.28
C ASN A 11 26.43 -2.53 -5.95
N GLN A 12 25.35 -2.72 -5.16
CA GLN A 12 23.98 -2.92 -5.68
C GLN A 12 22.91 -2.04 -4.98
N ARG A 13 23.27 -0.87 -4.43
CA ARG A 13 22.28 0.07 -3.83
C ARG A 13 22.27 1.44 -4.51
N HIS A 14 22.04 1.49 -5.82
CA HIS A 14 21.62 2.72 -6.49
C HIS A 14 20.77 2.40 -7.71
N ARG A 15 19.44 2.42 -7.57
CA ARG A 15 18.53 2.77 -8.66
C ARG A 15 17.49 3.76 -8.14
N THR A 16 17.81 5.02 -8.35
CA THR A 16 16.89 6.16 -8.37
C THR A 16 15.87 5.89 -9.47
N PHE A 17 14.59 5.69 -9.14
CA PHE A 17 13.55 5.56 -10.16
C PHE A 17 13.00 6.94 -10.52
N ARG A 18 13.36 7.39 -11.72
CA ARG A 18 12.66 8.46 -12.44
C ARG A 18 11.33 7.90 -12.94
N PHE A 19 10.21 8.57 -12.66
CA PHE A 19 9.01 8.40 -13.47
C PHE A 19 9.27 9.05 -14.83
N ALA A 20 9.48 8.23 -15.86
CA ALA A 20 9.38 8.62 -17.25
C ALA A 20 8.19 7.87 -17.88
N ALA A 21 7.45 8.60 -18.70
CA ALA A 21 6.23 8.15 -19.37
C ALA A 21 6.47 6.98 -20.34
N PHE A 22 5.40 6.21 -20.54
CA PHE A 22 5.07 5.34 -21.68
C PHE A 22 6.21 4.89 -22.62
N ASP A 23 6.46 3.57 -22.63
CA ASP A 23 6.69 2.79 -23.85
C ASP A 23 6.34 1.32 -23.57
N LEU A 24 5.39 0.77 -24.33
CA LEU A 24 5.01 -0.65 -24.31
C LEU A 24 5.90 -1.41 -25.31
N PRO A 25 6.43 -2.61 -24.99
CA PRO A 25 7.21 -3.39 -25.96
C PRO A 25 6.32 -4.06 -27.01
N ASP A 26 6.76 -3.96 -28.26
CA ASP A 26 6.27 -4.66 -29.45
C ASP A 26 6.45 -6.18 -29.32
N GLU A 27 5.40 -6.93 -28.95
CA GLU A 27 5.33 -8.37 -29.27
C GLU A 27 3.92 -8.99 -29.22
N MET A 28 2.89 -8.28 -29.69
CA MET A 28 1.53 -8.83 -29.83
C MET A 28 0.85 -8.39 -31.13
N VAL A 29 1.50 -8.61 -32.28
CA VAL A 29 0.85 -8.53 -33.61
C VAL A 29 1.13 -9.82 -34.39
N ALA A 30 0.36 -10.87 -34.08
CA ALA A 30 0.28 -12.05 -34.94
C ALA A 30 -1.07 -12.77 -34.74
N LEU A 31 -2.15 -12.17 -35.23
CA LEU A 31 -3.35 -12.94 -35.61
C LEU A 31 -3.93 -12.34 -36.90
N VAL A 32 -3.23 -12.59 -38.00
CA VAL A 32 -3.68 -12.23 -39.34
C VAL A 32 -4.76 -13.21 -39.77
N ALA A 33 -5.99 -12.69 -39.75
CA ALA A 33 -6.98 -12.77 -40.83
C ALA A 33 -6.80 -13.91 -41.86
N LYS A 34 -7.66 -14.93 -41.77
CA LYS A 34 -8.08 -15.74 -42.91
C LYS A 34 -9.59 -15.89 -42.88
N CYS A 35 -10.29 -15.06 -43.66
CA CYS A 35 -11.45 -15.46 -44.45
C CYS A 35 -12.01 -14.24 -45.20
N ALA A 36 -11.67 -14.09 -46.48
CA ALA A 36 -12.56 -13.57 -47.54
C ALA A 36 -11.81 -13.46 -48.87
N CYS A 37 -12.11 -14.37 -49.80
CA CYS A 37 -12.51 -14.02 -51.18
C CYS A 37 -12.63 -15.29 -52.03
N THR A 38 -13.83 -15.56 -52.53
CA THR A 38 -14.02 -16.00 -53.92
C THR A 38 -15.47 -15.76 -54.30
N CYS A 39 -15.67 -14.87 -55.28
CA CYS A 39 -16.95 -14.64 -55.94
C CYS A 39 -17.11 -15.59 -57.13
N HIS A 40 -18.26 -16.23 -57.27
CA HIS A 40 -18.74 -16.76 -58.55
C HIS A 40 -20.23 -16.47 -58.76
N PHE A 41 -20.53 -16.09 -59.99
CA PHE A 41 -21.83 -15.74 -60.58
C PHE A 41 -22.85 -16.90 -60.49
N HIS A 42 -24.13 -16.58 -60.29
CA HIS A 42 -25.24 -16.72 -61.27
C HIS A 42 -26.62 -16.39 -60.65
N SER A 43 -27.31 -15.42 -61.28
CA SER A 43 -28.76 -15.40 -61.62
C SER A 43 -29.82 -15.89 -60.61
N ALA A 44 -30.71 -15.01 -60.16
CA ALA A 44 -32.14 -14.96 -60.59
C ALA A 44 -33.08 -14.19 -59.62
N ILE A 45 -33.75 -13.17 -60.19
CA ILE A 45 -35.16 -12.76 -60.01
C ILE A 45 -35.59 -11.97 -58.75
N CYS A 46 -36.45 -10.99 -59.04
CA CYS A 46 -36.87 -9.77 -58.33
C CYS A 46 -38.25 -9.99 -57.61
N PRO A 47 -39.02 -8.95 -57.19
CA PRO A 47 -39.05 -8.33 -55.86
C PRO A 47 -40.43 -8.39 -55.16
N ALA A 48 -40.55 -7.90 -53.92
CA ALA A 48 -41.83 -7.43 -53.39
C ALA A 48 -41.66 -6.23 -52.44
N THR A 49 -42.59 -5.29 -52.59
CA THR A 49 -42.54 -3.87 -52.24
C THR A 49 -43.48 -3.55 -51.08
N LEU A 50 -43.29 -2.37 -50.47
CA LEU A 50 -44.27 -1.56 -49.69
C LEU A 50 -44.56 -2.08 -48.26
N LYS A 51 -44.76 -1.25 -47.22
CA LYS A 51 -45.30 0.11 -47.17
C LYS A 51 -44.96 0.77 -45.83
N ARG A 52 -44.73 2.08 -45.87
CA ARG A 52 -44.67 3.00 -44.74
C ARG A 52 -46.08 3.18 -44.16
N SER A 53 -46.25 3.03 -42.84
CA SER A 53 -47.49 3.41 -42.15
C SER A 53 -47.17 4.44 -41.06
N THR A 54 -47.68 5.64 -41.28
CA THR A 54 -47.81 6.72 -40.30
C THR A 54 -49.05 6.46 -39.45
N ALA A 55 -48.90 6.38 -38.13
CA ALA A 55 -50.02 6.51 -37.21
C ALA A 55 -49.66 7.53 -36.13
N ASN A 56 -50.40 8.63 -36.17
CA ASN A 56 -50.38 9.75 -35.27
C ASN A 56 -51.49 9.47 -34.24
N SER A 57 -51.15 9.29 -32.96
CA SER A 57 -52.15 9.19 -31.89
C SER A 57 -51.72 10.02 -30.68
N LYS A 58 -52.49 11.07 -30.44
CA LYS A 58 -52.44 11.94 -29.26
C LYS A 58 -52.54 11.10 -27.98
N LEU A 59 -51.64 11.36 -27.03
CA LEU A 59 -51.71 10.82 -25.67
C LEU A 59 -52.23 11.90 -24.70
N PRO A 60 -53.20 11.60 -23.82
CA PRO A 60 -53.69 12.57 -22.85
C PRO A 60 -52.71 12.73 -21.68
N THR A 61 -52.69 13.95 -21.15
CA THR A 61 -51.93 14.40 -19.99
C THR A 61 -52.33 13.64 -18.73
N MET A 62 -51.44 12.81 -18.18
CA MET A 62 -51.62 12.19 -16.87
C MET A 62 -50.60 12.78 -15.90
N LYS A 63 -51.10 13.64 -14.99
CA LYS A 63 -50.36 14.10 -13.80
C LYS A 63 -50.25 12.91 -12.84
N GLY A 64 -49.08 12.28 -12.79
CA GLY A 64 -48.75 11.24 -11.83
C GLY A 64 -47.59 11.69 -10.94
N PHE A 65 -47.83 11.76 -9.63
CA PHE A 65 -46.82 11.95 -8.60
C PHE A 65 -45.81 10.79 -8.66
N LEU A 66 -44.57 11.07 -9.03
CA LEU A 66 -43.44 10.15 -8.85
C LEU A 66 -42.84 10.42 -7.47
N ALA A 67 -43.22 9.60 -6.49
CA ALA A 67 -42.43 9.44 -5.28
C ALA A 67 -41.10 8.78 -5.67
N GLY A 68 -40.03 9.57 -5.71
CA GLY A 68 -38.69 9.10 -6.03
C GLY A 68 -38.18 8.18 -4.93
N ALA A 69 -38.26 6.87 -5.15
CA ALA A 69 -37.49 5.90 -4.38
C ALA A 69 -36.02 6.07 -4.75
N ILE A 70 -35.25 6.74 -3.89
CA ILE A 70 -33.78 6.74 -3.97
C ILE A 70 -33.33 5.33 -3.60
N THR A 71 -33.20 4.45 -4.59
CA THR A 71 -32.46 3.20 -4.41
C THR A 71 -31.00 3.56 -4.17
N ALA A 72 -30.57 3.53 -2.91
CA ALA A 72 -29.15 3.54 -2.57
C ALA A 72 -28.52 2.32 -3.22
N ALA A 73 -27.75 2.53 -4.29
CA ALA A 73 -26.92 1.48 -4.86
C ALA A 73 -25.85 1.11 -3.83
N THR A 74 -26.06 0.03 -3.08
CA THR A 74 -25.02 -0.61 -2.30
C THR A 74 -24.05 -1.25 -3.29
N PHE A 75 -22.96 -0.54 -3.61
CA PHE A 75 -21.81 -1.14 -4.28
C PHE A 75 -21.20 -2.18 -3.33
N ALA A 76 -21.59 -3.45 -3.49
CA ALA A 76 -20.83 -4.55 -2.93
C ALA A 76 -19.52 -4.65 -3.71
N VAL A 77 -18.46 -4.06 -3.17
CA VAL A 77 -17.11 -4.23 -3.73
C VAL A 77 -16.71 -5.67 -3.47
N ALA A 78 -16.55 -6.46 -4.53
CA ALA A 78 -16.03 -7.81 -4.42
C ALA A 78 -14.67 -7.78 -3.72
N SER A 79 -14.51 -8.59 -2.67
CA SER A 79 -13.18 -8.88 -2.10
C SER A 79 -12.30 -9.40 -3.24
N ALA A 80 -11.17 -8.73 -3.47
CA ALA A 80 -10.15 -9.28 -4.34
C ALA A 80 -9.59 -10.51 -3.62
N GLY A 81 -9.53 -11.65 -4.32
CA GLY A 81 -8.92 -12.87 -3.78
C GLY A 81 -7.49 -12.60 -3.27
N GLU A 82 -6.98 -13.48 -2.40
CA GLU A 82 -5.60 -13.38 -1.93
C GLU A 82 -4.62 -13.45 -3.12
N TYR A 83 -3.56 -12.65 -3.04
CA TYR A 83 -2.46 -12.62 -3.99
C TYR A 83 -1.14 -12.85 -3.26
N CYS A 84 -0.24 -13.61 -3.87
CA CYS A 84 0.96 -14.13 -3.22
C CYS A 84 2.26 -13.78 -3.96
N GLY A 85 2.18 -13.14 -5.13
CA GLY A 85 3.35 -12.71 -5.88
C GLY A 85 4.13 -11.63 -5.14
N GLN A 86 5.44 -11.58 -5.40
CA GLN A 86 6.37 -10.68 -4.70
C GLN A 86 5.93 -9.21 -4.76
N TRP A 87 5.44 -8.79 -5.92
CA TRP A 87 5.06 -7.40 -6.22
C TRP A 87 3.58 -7.25 -6.55
N ASP A 88 2.77 -8.25 -6.18
CA ASP A 88 1.34 -8.20 -6.37
C ASP A 88 0.71 -7.11 -5.49
N TRP A 89 -0.36 -6.52 -5.98
CA TRP A 89 -1.09 -5.46 -5.30
C TRP A 89 -2.56 -5.46 -5.70
N ALA A 90 -3.38 -4.83 -4.86
CA ALA A 90 -4.77 -4.51 -5.15
C ALA A 90 -5.00 -3.02 -4.92
N LYS A 91 -5.69 -2.35 -5.85
CA LYS A 91 -5.92 -0.90 -5.79
C LYS A 91 -7.41 -0.58 -5.60
N SER A 92 -7.65 0.43 -4.78
CA SER A 92 -8.94 1.09 -4.59
C SER A 92 -8.82 2.57 -4.92
N THR A 93 -9.91 3.33 -4.75
CA THR A 93 -9.88 4.79 -4.96
C THR A 93 -8.91 5.51 -4.02
N GLN A 94 -8.77 5.05 -2.78
CA GLN A 94 -8.00 5.75 -1.73
C GLN A 94 -6.71 5.03 -1.33
N TYR A 95 -6.59 3.74 -1.63
CA TYR A 95 -5.45 2.94 -1.19
C TYR A 95 -4.95 2.01 -2.29
N THR A 96 -3.64 1.78 -2.32
CA THR A 96 -3.05 0.58 -2.93
C THR A 96 -2.57 -0.33 -1.81
N VAL A 97 -3.00 -1.59 -1.80
CA VAL A 97 -2.51 -2.60 -0.85
C VAL A 97 -1.48 -3.46 -1.57
N TYR A 98 -0.27 -3.55 -1.01
CA TYR A 98 0.85 -4.26 -1.60
C TYR A 98 1.17 -5.53 -0.82
N ASN A 99 1.59 -6.58 -1.52
CA ASN A 99 2.24 -7.73 -0.87
C ASN A 99 3.68 -7.37 -0.48
N ASN A 100 4.43 -6.77 -1.40
CA ASN A 100 5.76 -6.17 -1.17
C ASN A 100 6.73 -7.11 -0.43
N LEU A 101 7.05 -8.25 -1.03
CA LEU A 101 8.01 -9.22 -0.50
C LEU A 101 9.45 -8.85 -0.90
N TRP A 102 9.84 -7.59 -0.66
CA TRP A 102 11.05 -7.00 -1.21
C TRP A 102 12.34 -7.71 -0.80
N ASN A 103 12.35 -8.38 0.36
CA ASN A 103 13.50 -9.11 0.88
C ASN A 103 13.22 -10.60 1.11
N MET A 104 12.28 -11.20 0.37
CA MET A 104 11.91 -12.61 0.58
C MET A 104 13.10 -13.57 0.49
N ASN A 105 14.11 -13.22 -0.33
CA ASN A 105 15.33 -14.02 -0.50
C ASN A 105 16.27 -13.99 0.71
N ALA A 106 16.03 -13.14 1.70
CA ALA A 106 16.74 -13.20 2.98
C ALA A 106 16.21 -14.32 3.89
N ALA A 107 15.03 -14.89 3.60
CA ALA A 107 14.56 -16.08 4.29
C ALA A 107 15.23 -17.34 3.73
N ALA A 108 15.39 -18.37 4.56
CA ALA A 108 15.79 -19.69 4.05
C ALA A 108 14.63 -20.35 3.30
N SER A 109 13.41 -20.17 3.82
CA SER A 109 12.18 -20.58 3.14
C SER A 109 10.97 -19.80 3.68
N GLY A 110 9.95 -19.66 2.85
CA GLY A 110 8.70 -19.06 3.27
C GLY A 110 7.82 -18.62 2.11
N SER A 111 6.63 -18.13 2.46
CA SER A 111 5.66 -17.56 1.54
C SER A 111 4.77 -16.57 2.28
N GLN A 112 4.15 -15.66 1.52
CA GLN A 112 3.25 -14.65 2.06
C GLN A 112 2.19 -14.28 1.03
N CYS A 113 0.94 -14.23 1.48
CA CYS A 113 -0.20 -13.84 0.67
C CYS A 113 -0.95 -12.70 1.38
N THR A 114 -1.47 -11.77 0.59
CA THR A 114 -2.18 -10.58 1.07
C THR A 114 -3.51 -10.47 0.35
N GLY A 115 -4.55 -9.96 1.02
CA GLY A 115 -5.90 -9.86 0.48
C GLY A 115 -6.65 -8.63 1.00
N VAL A 116 -7.56 -8.09 0.18
CA VAL A 116 -8.45 -6.99 0.58
C VAL A 116 -9.80 -7.58 0.97
N ASP A 117 -10.19 -7.38 2.23
CA ASP A 117 -11.40 -7.96 2.81
C ASP A 117 -12.63 -7.09 2.56
N LYS A 118 -12.47 -5.77 2.69
CA LYS A 118 -13.57 -4.81 2.53
C LYS A 118 -13.08 -3.40 2.23
N ILE A 119 -13.90 -2.65 1.51
CA ILE A 119 -13.74 -1.21 1.31
C ILE A 119 -15.08 -0.54 1.63
N SER A 120 -15.08 0.45 2.50
CA SER A 120 -16.26 1.21 2.91
C SER A 120 -15.92 2.69 3.04
N GLY A 121 -16.24 3.49 2.03
CA GLY A 121 -15.88 4.90 1.98
C GLY A 121 -14.36 5.08 1.99
N SER A 122 -13.83 5.81 2.99
CA SER A 122 -12.40 6.01 3.24
C SER A 122 -11.76 4.97 4.14
N THR A 123 -12.46 3.89 4.44
CA THR A 123 -11.94 2.81 5.29
C THR A 123 -11.70 1.55 4.48
N ILE A 124 -10.54 0.93 4.67
CA ILE A 124 -10.17 -0.36 4.10
C ILE A 124 -9.96 -1.40 5.20
N GLY A 125 -10.32 -2.64 4.93
CA GLY A 125 -9.92 -3.81 5.71
C GLY A 125 -9.17 -4.79 4.81
N TRP A 126 -8.10 -5.37 5.33
CA TRP A 126 -7.20 -6.24 4.59
C TRP A 126 -6.45 -7.16 5.56
N HIS A 127 -5.79 -8.18 5.03
CA HIS A 127 -4.96 -9.07 5.80
C HIS A 127 -3.73 -9.50 5.03
N THR A 128 -2.73 -9.99 5.76
CA THR A 128 -1.59 -10.72 5.20
C THR A 128 -1.31 -11.94 6.06
N SER A 129 -1.06 -13.07 5.41
CA SER A 129 -0.75 -14.35 6.04
C SER A 129 0.60 -14.84 5.52
N TYR A 130 1.50 -15.30 6.40
CA TYR A 130 2.82 -15.73 6.00
C TYR A 130 3.42 -16.81 6.88
N THR A 131 4.41 -17.48 6.31
CA THR A 131 5.43 -18.22 7.06
C THR A 131 6.79 -17.79 6.54
N TRP A 132 7.66 -17.31 7.41
CA TRP A 132 9.05 -16.97 7.12
C TRP A 132 9.97 -17.69 8.10
N THR A 133 10.89 -18.48 7.57
CA THR A 133 11.78 -19.34 8.34
C THR A 133 13.24 -19.17 7.90
N GLY A 134 14.15 -19.31 8.86
CA GLY A 134 15.59 -19.10 8.63
C GLY A 134 15.96 -17.67 8.22
N GLY A 135 17.20 -17.49 7.79
CA GLY A 135 17.79 -16.17 7.60
C GLY A 135 18.19 -15.51 8.92
N ALA A 136 18.77 -14.31 8.84
CA ALA A 136 19.02 -13.52 10.04
C ALA A 136 17.67 -13.08 10.64
N ALA A 137 17.48 -13.34 11.93
CA ALA A 137 16.29 -12.88 12.66
C ALA A 137 16.18 -11.35 12.76
N THR A 138 17.22 -10.64 12.30
CA THR A 138 17.33 -9.18 12.27
C THR A 138 17.05 -8.58 10.89
N GLU A 139 16.69 -9.39 9.89
CA GLU A 139 16.36 -8.91 8.55
C GLU A 139 14.87 -9.06 8.27
N VAL A 140 14.23 -7.95 7.92
CA VAL A 140 12.85 -7.90 7.43
C VAL A 140 12.75 -8.70 6.12
N LYS A 141 11.62 -9.37 5.88
CA LYS A 141 11.36 -10.15 4.64
C LYS A 141 10.44 -9.43 3.66
N SER A 142 9.52 -8.60 4.16
CA SER A 142 8.50 -7.92 3.37
C SER A 142 8.00 -6.68 4.10
N TYR A 143 7.23 -5.84 3.42
CA TYR A 143 6.38 -4.84 4.07
C TYR A 143 5.02 -4.78 3.39
N SER A 144 4.17 -5.80 3.65
CA SER A 144 2.78 -5.74 3.19
C SER A 144 2.08 -4.58 3.88
N ASN A 145 1.49 -3.69 3.09
CA ASN A 145 0.96 -2.43 3.59
C ASN A 145 -0.22 -1.93 2.75
N ALA A 146 -1.01 -1.03 3.33
CA ALA A 146 -1.94 -0.18 2.61
C ALA A 146 -1.35 1.23 2.48
N ALA A 147 -1.04 1.63 1.25
CA ALA A 147 -0.52 2.95 0.90
C ALA A 147 -1.66 3.91 0.54
N LEU A 148 -1.73 5.06 1.20
CA LEU A 148 -2.68 6.12 0.87
C LEU A 148 -2.34 6.74 -0.49
N ILE A 149 -3.36 6.96 -1.32
CA ILE A 149 -3.26 7.71 -2.57
C ILE A 149 -3.59 9.18 -2.28
N PHE A 150 -2.61 10.06 -2.36
CA PHE A 150 -2.78 11.49 -2.13
C PHE A 150 -1.79 12.32 -2.96
N THR A 151 -2.08 13.61 -3.12
CA THR A 151 -1.13 14.56 -3.72
C THR A 151 -0.10 14.98 -2.67
N PRO A 152 1.21 14.85 -2.94
CA PRO A 152 2.24 15.28 -2.00
C PRO A 152 2.06 16.73 -1.53
N LYS A 153 2.29 16.95 -0.23
CA LYS A 153 2.17 18.29 0.40
C LYS A 153 3.37 18.55 1.29
N GLN A 154 3.80 19.80 1.35
CA GLN A 154 4.83 20.21 2.31
C GLN A 154 4.29 20.06 3.74
N ILE A 155 5.11 19.54 4.65
CA ILE A 155 4.73 19.33 6.06
C ILE A 155 4.16 20.62 6.67
N LYS A 156 4.80 21.77 6.44
CA LYS A 156 4.33 23.08 6.92
C LYS A 156 2.94 23.52 6.41
N ASN A 157 2.45 22.92 5.32
CA ASN A 157 1.15 23.25 4.71
C ASN A 157 0.06 22.23 5.04
N ILE A 158 0.40 21.12 5.70
CA ILE A 158 -0.57 20.11 6.14
C ILE A 158 -1.23 20.60 7.43
N LYS A 159 -2.56 20.55 7.48
CA LYS A 159 -3.33 20.94 8.67
C LYS A 159 -3.50 19.79 9.63
N THR A 160 -3.81 18.60 9.10
CA THR A 160 -3.99 17.37 9.87
C THR A 160 -3.68 16.15 9.01
N ILE A 161 -3.23 15.07 9.65
CA ILE A 161 -3.08 13.73 9.08
C ILE A 161 -3.85 12.73 9.95
N PRO A 162 -5.20 12.81 9.99
CA PRO A 162 -5.98 11.93 10.84
C PRO A 162 -5.86 10.48 10.37
N THR A 163 -5.62 9.57 11.31
CA THR A 163 -5.58 8.13 11.04
C THR A 163 -6.33 7.33 12.08
N LYS A 164 -6.86 6.18 11.66
CA LYS A 164 -7.35 5.11 12.53
C LYS A 164 -6.89 3.78 11.98
N MET A 165 -6.37 2.91 12.85
CA MET A 165 -6.06 1.53 12.49
C MET A 165 -6.41 0.58 13.63
N LYS A 166 -7.18 -0.46 13.32
CA LYS A 166 -7.52 -1.54 14.22
C LYS A 166 -7.11 -2.87 13.60
N TYR A 167 -6.19 -3.58 14.25
CA TYR A 167 -5.66 -4.85 13.77
C TYR A 167 -5.60 -5.91 14.86
N SER A 168 -5.41 -7.16 14.43
CA SER A 168 -5.05 -8.30 15.26
C SER A 168 -3.93 -9.10 14.61
N TYR A 169 -3.23 -9.88 15.41
CA TYR A 169 -2.19 -10.81 14.96
C TYR A 169 -2.46 -12.19 15.55
N SER A 170 -2.34 -13.23 14.74
CA SER A 170 -2.31 -14.63 15.18
C SER A 170 -1.09 -15.33 14.59
N TYR A 171 -0.53 -16.31 15.30
CA TYR A 171 0.62 -17.09 14.86
C TYR A 171 0.66 -18.43 15.60
N SER A 172 1.33 -19.43 15.02
CA SER A 172 1.59 -20.70 15.71
C SER A 172 2.63 -20.53 16.82
N SER A 173 2.67 -21.46 17.78
CA SER A 173 3.70 -21.46 18.81
C SER A 173 5.11 -21.55 18.20
N GLY A 174 6.07 -20.88 18.84
CA GLY A 174 7.45 -20.79 18.37
C GLY A 174 7.95 -19.35 18.28
N THR A 175 9.03 -19.15 17.53
CA THR A 175 9.62 -17.82 17.33
C THR A 175 8.74 -16.99 16.38
N PHE A 176 8.34 -15.82 16.85
CA PHE A 176 7.57 -14.84 16.08
C PHE A 176 8.17 -13.46 16.31
N VAL A 177 8.63 -12.81 15.24
CA VAL A 177 9.27 -11.49 15.27
C VAL A 177 8.73 -10.67 14.10
N ALA A 178 8.02 -9.59 14.43
CA ALA A 178 7.44 -8.66 13.46
C ALA A 178 7.16 -7.32 14.14
N ASP A 179 7.06 -6.25 13.36
CA ASP A 179 6.39 -5.02 13.80
C ASP A 179 5.01 -4.85 13.19
N VAL A 180 4.28 -3.86 13.69
CA VAL A 180 3.14 -3.26 13.00
C VAL A 180 3.35 -1.76 13.03
N SER A 181 3.41 -1.13 11.86
CA SER A 181 3.97 0.20 11.72
C SER A 181 3.26 1.03 10.65
N TYR A 182 3.20 2.34 10.88
CA TYR A 182 3.10 3.30 9.79
C TYR A 182 4.50 3.56 9.25
N ASP A 183 4.58 3.78 7.94
CA ASP A 183 5.82 4.17 7.27
C ASP A 183 5.55 5.37 6.35
N LEU A 184 6.28 6.46 6.59
CA LEU A 184 6.08 7.74 5.92
C LEU A 184 7.40 8.24 5.35
N PHE A 185 7.40 8.61 4.08
CA PHE A 185 8.59 9.15 3.42
C PHE A 185 8.42 10.61 3.06
N THR A 186 9.52 11.35 3.18
CA THR A 186 9.59 12.73 2.73
C THR A 186 10.75 13.00 1.78
N SER A 187 10.59 14.04 0.96
CA SER A 187 11.62 14.50 0.03
C SER A 187 11.60 16.03 -0.08
N SER A 188 12.72 16.63 -0.53
CA SER A 188 12.79 18.07 -0.80
C SER A 188 11.87 18.51 -1.95
N THR A 189 11.41 17.58 -2.78
CA THR A 189 10.48 17.86 -3.89
C THR A 189 9.35 16.83 -3.92
N ALA A 190 8.20 17.19 -4.50
CA ALA A 190 7.02 16.32 -4.54
C ALA A 190 7.23 14.98 -5.29
N GLY A 191 8.24 14.87 -6.16
CA GLY A 191 8.58 13.65 -6.90
C GLY A 191 10.03 13.20 -6.72
N GLY A 192 10.68 13.67 -5.66
CA GLY A 192 12.08 13.35 -5.38
C GLY A 192 12.24 11.99 -4.69
N SER A 193 13.49 11.58 -4.53
CA SER A 193 13.84 10.39 -3.75
C SER A 193 13.64 10.62 -2.25
N ASN A 194 13.46 9.52 -1.51
CA ASN A 194 13.32 9.52 -0.05
C ASN A 194 14.57 10.09 0.63
N GLU A 195 14.40 11.18 1.37
CA GLU A 195 15.44 11.81 2.20
C GLU A 195 15.27 11.45 3.67
N TYR A 196 14.02 11.41 4.12
CA TYR A 196 13.64 10.98 5.47
C TYR A 196 12.57 9.92 5.42
N GLU A 197 12.65 9.02 6.41
CA GLU A 197 11.69 7.97 6.70
C GLU A 197 11.24 8.14 8.15
N ILE A 198 9.93 8.16 8.38
CA ILE A 198 9.33 8.33 9.69
C ILE A 198 8.43 7.12 9.92
N MET A 199 8.93 6.18 10.71
CA MET A 199 8.16 5.01 11.11
C MET A 199 7.49 5.23 12.46
N ILE A 200 6.25 4.77 12.58
CA ILE A 200 5.49 4.81 13.84
C ILE A 200 5.03 3.39 14.15
N TRP A 201 5.79 2.70 14.98
CA TRP A 201 5.54 1.30 15.34
C TRP A 201 4.53 1.24 16.47
N LEU A 202 3.37 0.65 16.18
CA LEU A 202 2.33 0.37 17.15
C LEU A 202 2.60 -0.91 17.93
N ALA A 203 3.42 -1.81 17.38
CA ALA A 203 3.87 -3.03 18.04
C ALA A 203 5.30 -3.38 17.62
N ALA A 204 6.03 -4.01 18.54
CA ALA A 204 7.30 -4.66 18.30
C ALA A 204 7.23 -6.05 18.95
N TYR A 205 6.90 -7.07 18.16
CA TYR A 205 6.77 -8.44 18.64
C TYR A 205 8.12 -9.16 18.63
N GLY A 206 8.34 -10.03 19.62
CA GLY A 206 9.49 -10.94 19.64
C GLY A 206 10.87 -10.28 19.69
N GLY A 207 10.95 -9.00 20.05
CA GLY A 207 12.21 -8.26 20.08
C GLY A 207 12.59 -7.58 18.76
N ALA A 208 11.64 -7.42 17.82
CA ALA A 208 11.84 -6.57 16.65
C ALA A 208 12.38 -5.20 17.07
N GLY A 209 13.43 -4.73 16.38
CA GLY A 209 14.15 -3.52 16.72
C GLY A 209 14.20 -2.54 15.55
N PRO A 210 14.01 -1.23 15.78
CA PRO A 210 14.06 -0.24 14.72
C PRO A 210 15.51 0.06 14.31
N ILE A 211 15.66 0.72 13.17
CA ILE A 211 16.94 1.29 12.74
C ILE A 211 17.42 2.33 13.77
N SER A 212 18.66 2.17 14.23
CA SER A 212 19.26 3.04 15.24
C SER A 212 20.78 3.07 15.12
N SER A 213 21.37 4.26 15.12
CA SER A 213 22.84 4.40 15.13
C SER A 213 23.49 3.93 16.43
N THR A 214 22.75 3.93 17.55
CA THR A 214 23.29 3.68 18.90
C THR A 214 22.69 2.43 19.55
N GLY A 215 21.65 1.84 18.95
CA GLY A 215 20.82 0.80 19.57
C GLY A 215 19.98 1.29 20.76
N LYS A 216 19.97 2.61 21.05
CA LYS A 216 19.25 3.21 22.17
C LYS A 216 18.27 4.28 21.69
N ALA A 217 17.19 4.45 22.43
CA ALA A 217 16.27 5.54 22.20
C ALA A 217 16.97 6.88 22.48
N ILE A 218 16.79 7.86 21.58
CA ILE A 218 17.29 9.22 21.75
C ILE A 218 16.33 10.09 22.59
N ALA A 219 15.06 9.69 22.68
CA ALA A 219 14.06 10.33 23.51
C ALA A 219 12.91 9.36 23.85
N THR A 220 12.11 9.73 24.84
CA THR A 220 10.76 9.17 25.05
C THR A 220 9.76 10.30 24.86
N VAL A 221 8.77 10.07 23.99
CA VAL A 221 7.83 11.07 23.49
C VAL A 221 6.41 10.62 23.80
N THR A 222 5.56 11.52 24.25
CA THR A 222 4.13 11.26 24.44
C THR A 222 3.35 12.01 23.37
N ILE A 223 2.57 11.27 22.57
CA ILE A 223 1.69 11.80 21.53
C ILE A 223 0.28 11.26 21.79
N GLY A 224 -0.67 12.16 22.05
CA GLY A 224 -1.97 11.80 22.62
C GLY A 224 -1.79 11.08 23.96
N SER A 225 -2.44 9.93 24.13
CA SER A 225 -2.32 9.06 25.31
C SER A 225 -1.21 8.00 25.20
N ASN A 226 -0.46 7.98 24.10
CA ASN A 226 0.50 6.93 23.80
C ASN A 226 1.93 7.43 24.02
N SER A 227 2.78 6.59 24.62
CA SER A 227 4.20 6.86 24.81
C SER A 227 5.05 6.04 23.85
N PHE A 228 5.98 6.70 23.17
CA PHE A 228 6.87 6.16 22.16
C PHE A 228 8.34 6.40 22.53
N LYS A 229 9.18 5.40 22.34
CA LYS A 229 10.64 5.58 22.31
C LYS A 229 11.04 6.00 20.91
N LEU A 230 11.72 7.13 20.78
CA LEU A 230 12.23 7.62 19.51
C LEU A 230 13.64 7.09 19.25
N TYR A 231 13.85 6.49 18.09
CA TYR A 231 15.14 6.05 17.57
C TYR A 231 15.48 6.82 16.32
N LYS A 232 16.78 6.89 16.00
CA LYS A 232 17.29 7.54 14.79
C LYS A 232 18.47 6.76 14.25
N GLY A 233 18.50 6.53 12.94
CA GLY A 233 19.65 5.96 12.25
C GLY A 233 19.58 6.11 10.74
N PRO A 234 20.69 5.88 10.02
CA PRO A 234 20.71 5.92 8.57
C PRO A 234 20.25 4.59 7.94
N ASN A 235 19.57 4.68 6.80
CA ASN A 235 19.31 3.57 5.88
C ASN A 235 19.72 4.00 4.46
N GLY A 236 20.95 3.66 4.06
CA GLY A 236 21.54 4.23 2.85
C GLY A 236 21.65 5.75 2.95
N SER A 237 21.05 6.47 1.99
CA SER A 237 21.00 7.94 1.97
C SER A 237 19.83 8.53 2.76
N THR A 238 18.95 7.70 3.31
CA THR A 238 17.74 8.14 4.03
C THR A 238 17.99 8.18 5.53
N THR A 239 17.54 9.25 6.20
CA THR A 239 17.53 9.31 7.68
C THR A 239 16.22 8.76 8.20
N VAL A 240 16.29 7.71 9.01
CA VAL A 240 15.12 7.04 9.60
C VAL A 240 14.90 7.54 11.03
N TYR A 241 13.68 7.97 11.32
CA TYR A 241 13.16 8.21 12.65
C TYR A 241 12.09 7.17 12.98
N SER A 242 12.28 6.37 14.02
CA SER A 242 11.31 5.34 14.40
C SER A 242 10.75 5.63 15.79
N PHE A 243 9.44 5.89 15.87
CA PHE A 243 8.70 6.01 17.11
C PHE A 243 8.12 4.65 17.48
N VAL A 244 8.72 3.98 18.47
CA VAL A 244 8.29 2.64 18.90
C VAL A 244 7.44 2.74 20.15
N ALA A 245 6.18 2.32 20.06
CA ALA A 245 5.25 2.34 21.19
C ALA A 245 5.82 1.53 22.36
N THR A 246 5.74 2.10 23.57
CA THR A 246 6.22 1.44 24.80
C THR A 246 5.33 0.26 25.22
N LYS A 247 4.10 0.21 24.71
CA LYS A 247 3.14 -0.88 24.85
C LYS A 247 2.49 -1.11 23.49
N THR A 248 2.15 -2.36 23.18
CA THR A 248 1.42 -2.71 21.96
C THR A 248 0.07 -2.00 21.88
N ILE A 249 -0.19 -1.35 20.75
CA ILE A 249 -1.44 -0.63 20.46
C ILE A 249 -2.13 -1.32 19.28
N THR A 250 -3.21 -2.05 19.54
CA THR A 250 -3.98 -2.77 18.50
C THR A 250 -5.15 -1.97 17.93
N ASN A 251 -5.51 -0.86 18.58
CA ASN A 251 -6.55 0.06 18.14
C ASN A 251 -6.04 1.50 18.31
N PHE A 252 -5.48 2.05 17.24
CA PHE A 252 -4.81 3.35 17.23
C PHE A 252 -5.66 4.39 16.51
N SER A 253 -5.74 5.59 17.08
CA SER A 253 -6.37 6.78 16.49
C SER A 253 -5.54 7.99 16.88
N ALA A 254 -5.05 8.74 15.92
CA ALA A 254 -4.20 9.91 16.16
C ALA A 254 -4.23 10.86 14.95
N ASP A 255 -3.62 12.04 15.13
CA ASP A 255 -3.13 12.86 14.03
C ASP A 255 -1.63 12.58 13.84
N LEU A 256 -1.24 12.07 12.67
CA LEU A 256 0.18 11.77 12.40
C LEU A 256 1.03 13.04 12.26
N LEU A 257 0.42 14.22 12.06
CA LEU A 257 1.14 15.50 12.03
C LEU A 257 1.83 15.82 13.37
N ASP A 258 1.33 15.28 14.48
CA ASP A 258 1.95 15.47 15.80
C ASP A 258 3.38 14.90 15.87
N PHE A 259 3.65 13.81 15.15
CA PHE A 259 4.99 13.22 15.07
C PHE A 259 5.95 14.14 14.30
N PHE A 260 5.51 14.69 13.17
CA PHE A 260 6.30 15.68 12.43
C PHE A 260 6.51 16.97 13.24
N THR A 261 5.48 17.43 13.95
CA THR A 261 5.58 18.61 14.82
C THR A 261 6.65 18.42 15.89
N TYR A 262 6.70 17.24 16.50
CA TYR A 262 7.78 16.88 17.42
C TYR A 262 9.16 16.92 16.72
N LEU A 263 9.29 16.28 15.55
CA LEU A 263 10.56 16.23 14.82
C LEU A 263 11.04 17.62 14.39
N VAL A 264 10.15 18.50 13.93
CA VAL A 264 10.47 19.88 13.55
C VAL A 264 11.00 20.64 14.76
N LYS A 265 10.33 20.51 15.90
CA LYS A 265 10.67 21.25 17.12
C LYS A 265 11.94 20.76 17.80
N TYR A 266 12.15 19.44 17.87
CA TYR A 266 13.18 18.84 18.72
C TYR A 266 14.29 18.11 17.96
N GLN A 267 14.12 17.84 16.67
CA GLN A 267 15.06 17.08 15.86
C GLN A 267 15.53 17.83 14.60
N ALA A 268 15.24 19.14 14.54
CA ALA A 268 15.57 20.03 13.42
C ALA A 268 15.07 19.50 12.06
N PHE A 269 13.93 18.80 12.06
CA PHE A 269 13.35 18.29 10.83
C PHE A 269 12.87 19.45 9.94
N PRO A 270 13.22 19.48 8.65
CA PRO A 270 12.86 20.58 7.77
C PRO A 270 11.37 20.51 7.38
N SER A 271 10.55 21.39 7.93
CA SER A 271 9.10 21.45 7.64
C SER A 271 8.76 21.80 6.17
N ILE A 272 9.75 22.19 5.38
CA ILE A 272 9.62 22.40 3.93
C ILE A 272 9.57 21.11 3.11
N GLN A 273 9.92 19.97 3.72
CA GLN A 273 9.86 18.66 3.08
C GLN A 273 8.44 18.33 2.63
N PHE A 274 8.31 17.66 1.49
CA PHE A 274 7.06 17.10 1.02
C PHE A 274 6.85 15.72 1.64
N LEU A 275 5.69 15.49 2.26
CA LEU A 275 5.20 14.14 2.52
C LEU A 275 4.81 13.52 1.16
N ILE A 276 5.48 12.44 0.78
CA ILE A 276 5.30 11.79 -0.53
C ILE A 276 4.69 10.39 -0.41
N THR A 277 4.83 9.74 0.74
CA THR A 277 4.31 8.40 1.00
C THR A 277 3.71 8.33 2.40
N LEU A 278 2.59 7.62 2.54
CA LEU A 278 1.98 7.27 3.81
C LEU A 278 1.44 5.85 3.69
N GLU A 279 2.08 4.92 4.39
CA GLU A 279 1.79 3.49 4.40
C GLU A 279 1.50 3.01 5.81
N ALA A 280 0.71 1.94 5.92
CA ALA A 280 0.48 1.24 7.19
C ALA A 280 0.46 -0.28 6.95
N GLY A 281 1.30 -1.01 7.68
CA GLY A 281 1.62 -2.40 7.37
C GLY A 281 2.34 -3.15 8.49
N THR A 282 3.03 -4.23 8.12
CA THR A 282 3.81 -5.08 9.02
C THR A 282 5.11 -5.52 8.36
N GLU A 283 6.22 -5.42 9.09
CA GLU A 283 7.51 -5.98 8.69
C GLU A 283 7.77 -7.30 9.45
N PRO A 284 7.59 -8.47 8.81
CA PRO A 284 7.95 -9.74 9.42
C PRO A 284 9.43 -10.04 9.25
N PHE A 285 10.04 -10.55 10.32
CA PHE A 285 11.40 -11.10 10.31
C PHE A 285 11.35 -12.61 10.23
N VAL A 286 10.56 -13.23 11.12
CA VAL A 286 10.29 -14.68 11.19
C VAL A 286 8.90 -14.94 11.80
N GLY A 287 8.26 -16.03 11.39
CA GLY A 287 6.99 -16.47 11.96
C GLY A 287 6.40 -17.66 11.20
N THR A 288 5.57 -18.46 11.87
CA THR A 288 4.92 -19.65 11.29
C THR A 288 3.41 -19.53 11.41
N ASN A 289 2.71 -19.73 10.28
CA ASN A 289 1.26 -19.51 10.15
C ASN A 289 0.81 -18.18 10.78
N ALA A 290 1.61 -17.15 10.56
CA ALA A 290 1.37 -15.83 11.08
C ALA A 290 0.33 -15.14 10.19
N LYS A 291 -0.60 -14.40 10.78
CA LYS A 291 -1.61 -13.63 10.08
C LYS A 291 -1.86 -12.31 10.79
N MET A 292 -1.62 -11.20 10.10
CA MET A 292 -2.12 -9.90 10.50
C MET A 292 -3.47 -9.65 9.82
N THR A 293 -4.48 -9.27 10.60
CA THR A 293 -5.79 -8.86 10.08
C THR A 293 -6.05 -7.42 10.47
N VAL A 294 -6.16 -6.53 9.49
CA VAL A 294 -6.54 -5.14 9.67
C VAL A 294 -8.04 -5.01 9.44
N SER A 295 -8.79 -5.03 10.55
CA SER A 295 -10.25 -4.94 10.52
C SER A 295 -10.77 -3.58 10.04
N SER A 296 -9.96 -2.52 10.17
CA SER A 296 -10.29 -1.16 9.76
C SER A 296 -9.02 -0.31 9.72
N TYR A 297 -8.76 0.34 8.59
CA TYR A 297 -7.72 1.34 8.41
C TYR A 297 -8.26 2.52 7.60
N SER A 298 -7.96 3.73 8.04
CA SER A 298 -8.28 4.97 7.32
C SER A 298 -7.21 6.02 7.62
N ALA A 299 -6.82 6.79 6.63
CA ALA A 299 -5.89 7.92 6.73
C ALA A 299 -6.26 9.01 5.71
N ALA A 300 -5.91 10.27 5.99
CA ALA A 300 -6.04 11.38 5.06
C ALA A 300 -4.91 12.41 5.27
N VAL A 301 -4.60 13.21 4.24
CA VAL A 301 -3.62 14.32 4.32
C VAL A 301 -4.33 15.62 3.94
N ASN A 302 -4.74 16.40 4.94
CA ASN A 302 -5.59 17.59 4.77
C ASN A 302 -4.79 18.88 4.63
#